data_AF-A0A9X2VS51-F1
#
_entry.id   AF-A0A9X2VS51-F1
#
_cell.length_a   1.000
_cell.length_b   1.000
_cell.length_c   1.000
_cell.angle_alpha   90.00
_cell.angle_beta   90.00
_cell.angle_gamma   90.00
#
_symmetry.space_group_name_H-M   'P 1'
#
loop_
_entity.id
_entity.type
_entity.pdbx_description
1 polymer ?
#
loop_
_entity_poly.entity_id
_entity_poly.type
_entity_poly.pdbx_seq_one_letter_code
_entity_poly.pdbx_strand_id
1 'polypeptide(L)' 'MTDPNENPLDTTEETDEDELGADPLDEGYEAPDHWSGANKFGTTSAEQRAGEPLDERLKQEEPDVGP' A
#
# COMPACT_ATOMS: atom_id res chain seq x y z
N MET A 1 -19.27 -43.18 -0.38
CA MET A 1 -18.10 -43.62 0.40
C MET A 1 -17.56 -42.34 1.01
N THR A 2 -17.76 -42.12 2.30
CA THR A 2 -17.06 -41.05 3.03
C THR A 2 -15.71 -41.64 3.39
N ASP A 3 -14.62 -40.96 3.05
CA ASP A 3 -13.28 -41.40 3.47
C ASP A 3 -13.24 -41.43 5.01
N PRO A 4 -12.80 -42.52 5.67
CA PRO A 4 -12.72 -42.57 7.13
C PRO A 4 -11.74 -41.55 7.72
N ASN A 5 -10.93 -40.90 6.89
CA ASN A 5 -10.06 -39.78 7.27
C ASN A 5 -10.66 -38.40 6.96
N GLU A 6 -11.84 -38.32 6.33
CA GLU A 6 -12.58 -37.07 6.19
C GLU A 6 -13.48 -36.87 7.41
N ASN A 7 -12.94 -36.21 8.42
CA ASN A 7 -13.74 -35.61 9.46
C ASN A 7 -14.24 -34.25 8.93
N PRO A 8 -15.55 -34.04 8.75
CA PRO A 8 -16.07 -32.76 8.24
C PRO A 8 -15.71 -31.57 9.13
N LEU A 9 -15.35 -31.83 10.39
CA LEU A 9 -14.87 -30.81 11.32
C LEU A 9 -13.44 -30.35 10.98
N ASP A 10 -12.61 -31.16 10.31
CA ASP A 10 -11.25 -30.77 9.95
C ASP A 10 -11.28 -29.58 8.97
N THR A 11 -12.19 -29.61 7.98
CA THR A 11 -12.32 -28.49 7.03
C THR A 11 -12.85 -27.20 7.65
N THR A 12 -13.59 -27.29 8.77
CA THR A 12 -14.09 -26.12 9.49
C THR A 12 -13.05 -25.56 10.45
N GLU A 13 -12.30 -26.43 11.12
CA GLU A 13 -11.22 -26.05 12.05
C GLU A 13 -10.10 -25.29 11.32
N GLU A 14 -9.76 -25.69 10.09
CA GLU A 14 -8.77 -24.98 9.25
C GLU A 14 -9.20 -23.55 8.87
N THR A 15 -10.47 -23.20 9.09
CA THR A 15 -11.00 -21.86 8.87
C THR A 15 -11.30 -21.09 10.15
N ASP A 16 -10.95 -21.65 11.31
CA ASP A 16 -11.10 -20.95 12.59
C ASP A 16 -10.07 -19.82 12.71
N GLU A 17 -10.46 -18.78 13.45
CA GLU A 17 -9.72 -17.52 13.55
C GLU A 17 -8.33 -17.69 14.19
N ASP A 18 -8.16 -18.68 15.07
CA ASP A 18 -6.90 -18.99 15.72
C ASP A 18 -5.91 -19.76 14.83
N GLU A 19 -6.40 -20.53 13.84
CA GLU A 19 -5.55 -21.22 12.85
C GLU A 19 -5.19 -20.29 11.68
N LEU A 20 -6.10 -19.41 11.25
CA LEU A 20 -5.86 -18.43 10.18
C LEU A 20 -4.95 -17.27 10.60
N GLY A 21 -4.81 -17.03 11.91
CA GLY A 21 -4.09 -15.89 12.45
C GLY A 21 -4.83 -14.56 12.25
N ALA A 22 -4.27 -13.47 12.78
CA ALA A 22 -4.88 -12.15 12.63
C ALA A 22 -4.86 -11.69 11.17
N ASP A 23 -5.96 -11.11 10.68
CA ASP A 23 -5.99 -10.50 9.36
C ASP A 23 -4.99 -9.34 9.32
N PRO A 24 -4.02 -9.31 8.37
CA PRO A 24 -3.12 -8.16 8.21
C PRO A 24 -3.86 -6.82 8.04
N LEU A 25 -5.13 -6.84 7.62
CA LEU A 25 -6.00 -5.68 7.51
C LEU A 25 -6.62 -5.24 8.86
N ASP A 26 -6.59 -6.10 9.89
CA ASP A 26 -7.07 -5.78 11.24
C ASP A 26 -6.10 -4.89 12.03
N GLU A 27 -4.80 -4.92 11.71
CA GLU A 27 -3.77 -4.10 12.39
C GLU A 27 -4.03 -2.59 12.20
N GLY A 28 -4.73 -2.22 11.14
CA GLY A 28 -4.99 -0.83 10.78
C GLY A 28 -3.74 -0.13 10.26
N TYR A 29 -3.91 0.74 9.27
CA TYR A 29 -2.83 1.60 8.77
C TYR A 29 -3.03 3.03 9.28
N GLU A 30 -2.09 3.53 10.08
CA GLU A 30 -2.07 4.93 10.47
C GLU A 30 -1.39 5.77 9.38
N ALA A 31 -2.21 6.52 8.64
CA ALA A 31 -1.70 7.46 7.66
C ALA A 31 -0.95 8.62 8.36
N PRO A 32 0.04 9.25 7.70
CA PRO A 32 0.72 10.41 8.28
C PRO A 32 -0.25 11.54 8.62
N ASP A 33 0.02 12.28 9.70
CA ASP A 33 -0.77 13.43 10.17
C ASP A 33 -1.03 14.50 9.09
N HIS A 34 -0.12 14.58 8.12
CA HIS A 34 -0.15 15.54 7.03
C HIS A 34 -0.29 14.87 5.65
N TRP A 35 -0.94 15.58 4.73
CA TRP A 35 -1.14 15.11 3.37
C TRP A 35 0.15 15.27 2.56
N SER A 36 0.68 14.14 2.08
CA SER A 36 1.81 14.14 1.16
C SER A 36 1.42 14.80 -0.15
N GLY A 37 2.16 15.83 -0.57
CA GLY A 37 2.02 16.41 -1.90
C GLY A 37 1.00 17.55 -2.05
N ALA A 38 0.30 17.93 -0.97
CA ALA A 38 -0.66 19.04 -1.01
C ALA A 38 -0.03 20.38 -1.45
N ASN A 39 1.29 20.55 -1.22
CA ASN A 39 2.05 21.74 -1.59
C ASN A 39 3.02 21.49 -2.77
N LYS A 40 2.85 20.40 -3.54
CA LYS A 40 3.65 20.16 -4.74
C LYS A 40 3.22 21.06 -5.88
N PHE A 41 4.13 21.27 -6.84
CA PHE A 41 3.81 21.95 -8.09
C PHE A 41 2.73 21.19 -8.86
N GLY A 42 1.84 21.92 -9.55
CA GLY A 42 0.80 21.32 -10.39
C GLY A 42 -0.51 21.03 -9.66
N THR A 43 -0.66 21.53 -8.44
CA THR A 43 -1.90 21.46 -7.66
C THR A 43 -2.94 22.49 -8.13
N THR A 44 -2.52 23.49 -8.94
CA THR A 44 -3.41 24.48 -9.54
C THR A 44 -3.50 24.38 -11.06
N SER A 45 -4.62 24.81 -11.64
CA SER A 45 -4.79 24.86 -13.11
C SER A 45 -3.84 25.84 -13.81
N ALA A 46 -3.28 26.81 -13.07
CA ALA A 46 -2.27 27.72 -13.63
C ALA A 46 -0.93 27.00 -13.78
N GLU A 47 -0.48 26.30 -12.74
CA GLU A 47 0.76 25.52 -12.74
C GLU A 47 0.73 24.40 -13.77
N GLN A 48 -0.39 23.68 -13.89
CA GLN A 48 -0.52 22.62 -14.91
C GLN A 48 -0.35 23.15 -16.33
N ARG A 49 -0.83 24.37 -16.61
CA ARG A 49 -0.65 25.01 -17.92
C ARG A 49 0.77 25.52 -18.12
N ALA A 50 1.41 26.02 -17.07
CA ALA A 50 2.78 26.52 -17.12
C ALA A 50 3.79 25.37 -17.27
N GLY A 51 3.51 24.22 -16.64
CA GLY A 51 4.45 23.12 -16.50
C GLY A 51 5.49 23.39 -15.42
N GLU A 52 5.96 22.33 -14.77
CA GLU A 52 7.00 22.43 -13.74
C GLU A 52 8.35 22.75 -14.39
N PRO A 53 9.14 23.68 -13.84
CA PRO A 53 10.48 23.96 -14.35
C PRO A 53 11.38 22.73 -14.21
N LEU A 54 12.21 22.49 -15.23
CA LEU A 54 13.09 21.33 -15.29
C LEU A 54 14.02 21.22 -14.07
N ASP A 55 14.53 22.35 -13.58
CA ASP A 55 15.41 22.37 -12.41
C ASP A 55 14.72 21.85 -11.14
N GLU A 56 13.43 22.14 -10.95
CA GLU A 56 12.66 21.61 -9.80
C GLU A 56 12.40 20.11 -9.94
N ARG A 57 12.17 19.64 -11.16
CA ARG A 57 12.05 18.19 -11.43
C ARG A 57 13.36 17.46 -11.15
N LEU A 58 14.49 18.00 -11.59
CA LEU A 58 15.81 17.41 -11.35
C LEU A 58 16.16 17.33 -9.86
N LYS A 59 15.75 18.32 -9.05
CA LYS A 59 15.95 18.29 -7.59
C LYS A 59 15.18 17.18 -6.87
N GLN A 60 14.09 16.69 -7.48
CA GLN A 60 13.27 15.61 -6.93
C GLN A 60 13.81 14.22 -7.30
N GLU A 61 14.65 14.13 -8.32
CA GLU A 61 15.25 12.88 -8.76
C GLU A 61 16.48 12.53 -7.93
N GLU A 62 16.69 11.24 -7.69
CA GLU A 62 17.94 10.72 -7.15
C GLU A 62 18.91 10.47 -8.32
N PRO A 63 20.11 11.10 -8.35
CA PRO A 63 21.06 10.87 -9.42
C PRO A 63 21.54 9.42 -9.43
N ASP A 64 21.48 8.77 -10.58
CA ASP A 64 22.09 7.46 -10.79
C ASP A 64 23.62 7.62 -10.92
N VAL A 65 24.30 7.60 -9.77
CA VAL A 65 25.76 7.66 -9.66
C VAL A 65 26.32 6.25 -9.48
N GLY A 66 26.64 5.59 -10.60
CA GLY A 66 27.40 4.34 -10.59
C GLY A 66 28.83 4.52 -10.04
N PRO A 67 29.53 3.41 -9.71
CA PRO A 67 30.96 3.45 -9.43
C PRO A 67 31.81 3.84 -10.65
#